data_AF-A0AAW2NCG1-F1
#
_entry.id   AF-A0AAW2NCG1-F1
#
_cell.length_a   1.000
_cell.length_b   1.000
_cell.length_c   1.000
_cell.angle_alpha   90.00
_cell.angle_beta   90.00
_cell.angle_gamma   90.00
#
_symmetry.space_group_name_H-M   'P 1'
#
loop_
_entity.id
_entity.type
_entity.pdbx_description
1 polymer ?
#
loop_
_entity_poly.entity_id
_entity_poly.type
_entity_poly.pdbx_seq_one_letter_code
_entity_poly.pdbx_strand_id
1 'polypeptide(L)'
;MASSSTDIPEAVVTSSENESGNLRIQLPDHHGMVMISAPLNGNNLLSWSRFVRIALEGRDKLVYIDGTCARPADGSANLGQWRIIDSMVRTWILNTLSKDIVNAYLYAT
;
A
#
# COMPACT_ATOMS: atom_id res chain seq x y z
N MET A 1 12.69 -62.47 -9.11
CA MET A 1 12.40 -61.68 -10.32
C MET A 1 12.11 -60.27 -9.88
N ALA A 2 12.81 -59.32 -10.48
CA ALA A 2 12.91 -57.92 -10.07
C ALA A 2 11.60 -57.15 -10.20
N SER A 3 11.39 -56.19 -9.30
CA SER A 3 10.59 -55.00 -9.59
C SER A 3 11.42 -53.80 -9.17
N SER A 4 11.90 -53.10 -10.19
CA SER A 4 12.70 -51.88 -10.12
C SER A 4 11.76 -50.70 -9.87
N SER A 5 12.08 -49.84 -8.91
CA SER A 5 11.61 -48.45 -8.92
C SER A 5 12.77 -47.55 -8.53
N THR A 6 13.10 -46.72 -9.50
CA THR A 6 14.23 -45.83 -9.64
C THR A 6 14.30 -44.80 -8.50
N ASP A 7 15.39 -44.85 -7.72
CA ASP A 7 15.91 -43.72 -6.96
C ASP A 7 16.26 -42.57 -7.91
N ILE A 8 15.70 -41.39 -7.67
CA ILE A 8 16.17 -40.14 -8.30
C ILE A 8 17.10 -39.45 -7.28
N PRO A 9 18.31 -39.02 -7.69
CA PRO A 9 19.34 -38.60 -6.75
C PRO A 9 19.14 -37.18 -6.25
N GLU A 10 19.59 -37.01 -5.00
CA GLU A 10 19.95 -35.78 -4.31
C GLU A 10 20.76 -34.82 -5.20
N ALA A 11 20.14 -33.71 -5.58
CA ALA A 11 20.86 -32.57 -6.16
C ALA A 11 21.16 -31.57 -5.04
N VAL A 12 22.36 -31.69 -4.46
CA VAL A 12 22.99 -30.60 -3.72
C VAL A 12 23.52 -29.58 -4.74
N VAL A 13 22.97 -28.38 -4.77
CA VAL A 13 23.66 -27.17 -5.28
C VAL A 13 23.22 -25.98 -4.42
N THR A 14 24.07 -25.73 -3.43
CA THR A 14 24.64 -24.44 -3.04
C THR A 14 23.80 -23.18 -3.13
N SER A 15 23.68 -22.55 -1.96
CA SER A 15 23.38 -21.14 -1.72
C SER A 15 23.95 -20.19 -2.79
N SER A 16 23.10 -19.31 -3.30
CA SER A 16 23.53 -17.95 -3.64
C SER A 16 22.44 -16.98 -3.22
N GLU A 17 22.83 -16.08 -2.33
CA GLU A 17 22.05 -14.92 -1.93
C GLU A 17 21.73 -14.08 -3.17
N ASN A 18 20.45 -13.76 -3.36
CA ASN A 18 20.08 -12.45 -3.88
C ASN A 18 18.94 -11.85 -3.06
N GLU A 19 19.30 -11.41 -1.85
CA GLU A 19 18.62 -10.29 -1.18
C GLU A 19 18.73 -9.03 -2.06
N SER A 20 17.96 -8.99 -3.14
CA SER A 20 17.76 -7.80 -3.93
C SER A 20 16.26 -7.59 -4.08
N GLY A 21 15.68 -7.04 -3.02
CA GLY A 21 14.61 -6.06 -3.08
C GLY A 21 13.56 -6.33 -4.15
N ASN A 22 12.99 -7.52 -4.16
CA ASN A 22 11.84 -7.81 -5.00
C ASN A 22 10.63 -7.19 -4.30
N LEU A 23 10.51 -5.86 -4.41
CA LEU A 23 9.24 -5.14 -4.29
C LEU A 23 8.36 -5.59 -5.48
N ARG A 24 8.08 -6.90 -5.57
CA ARG A 24 7.04 -7.43 -6.43
C ARG A 24 5.79 -6.84 -5.85
N ILE A 25 5.34 -5.79 -6.51
CA ILE A 25 4.05 -5.20 -6.29
C ILE A 25 3.07 -6.33 -6.57
N GLN A 26 2.72 -7.08 -5.53
CA GLN A 26 1.40 -7.65 -5.46
C GLN A 26 0.51 -6.40 -5.57
N LEU A 27 -0.10 -6.20 -6.73
CA LEU A 27 -1.15 -5.23 -6.92
C LEU A 27 -2.48 -5.99 -6.80
N PRO A 28 -2.87 -6.63 -5.67
CA PRO A 28 -4.16 -7.30 -5.61
C PRO A 28 -5.22 -6.35 -5.02
N ASP A 29 -5.08 -5.03 -5.12
CA ASP A 29 -5.88 -4.17 -4.27
C ASP A 29 -7.02 -3.55 -5.06
N HIS A 30 -8.08 -4.34 -5.19
CA HIS A 30 -9.47 -3.93 -5.37
C HIS A 30 -9.66 -2.41 -5.50
N HIS A 31 -9.38 -1.86 -6.69
CA HIS A 31 -9.53 -0.43 -6.98
C HIS A 31 -10.96 0.09 -6.77
N GLY A 32 -11.93 -0.82 -6.52
CA GLY A 32 -13.32 -0.52 -6.19
C GLY A 32 -13.74 -0.81 -4.74
N MET A 33 -12.87 -1.28 -3.83
CA MET A 33 -13.26 -1.40 -2.42
C MET A 33 -13.32 0.00 -1.80
N VAL A 34 -14.55 0.55 -1.77
CA VAL A 34 -14.91 1.75 -1.03
C VAL A 34 -14.38 1.59 0.39
N MET A 35 -13.39 2.41 0.73
CA MET A 35 -12.68 2.30 2.00
C MET A 35 -13.60 2.59 3.19
N ILE A 36 -14.69 3.35 3.00
CA ILE A 36 -15.47 3.92 4.11
C ILE A 36 -16.97 4.01 3.86
N SER A 37 -17.75 3.59 4.87
CA SER A 37 -19.20 3.74 4.97
C SER A 37 -19.65 5.03 5.71
N ALA A 38 -18.72 5.78 6.33
CA ALA A 38 -19.00 6.95 7.16
C ALA A 38 -18.02 8.13 6.87
N PRO A 39 -18.42 9.14 6.07
CA PRO A 39 -17.55 10.26 5.73
C PRO A 39 -17.25 11.18 6.93
N LEU A 40 -16.10 11.86 6.93
CA LEU A 40 -15.76 12.92 7.89
C LEU A 40 -16.78 14.06 7.74
N ASN A 41 -17.54 14.35 8.80
CA ASN A 41 -18.65 15.31 8.80
C ASN A 41 -18.47 16.45 9.80
N GLY A 42 -17.23 16.69 10.25
CA GLY A 42 -16.87 17.74 11.21
C GLY A 42 -16.97 17.30 12.68
N ASN A 43 -17.94 16.45 13.02
CA ASN A 43 -18.18 16.03 14.41
C ASN A 43 -17.56 14.68 14.77
N ASN A 44 -17.01 13.96 13.79
CA ASN A 44 -16.51 12.60 13.94
C ASN A 44 -14.98 12.47 13.72
N LEU A 45 -14.20 13.55 13.88
CA LEU A 45 -12.76 13.58 13.57
C LEU A 45 -11.96 12.49 14.29
N LEU A 46 -12.19 12.27 15.58
CA LEU A 46 -11.45 11.27 16.37
C LEU A 46 -11.74 9.83 15.90
N SER A 47 -13.01 9.52 15.63
CA SER A 47 -13.41 8.20 15.14
C SER A 47 -12.94 7.98 13.70
N TRP A 48 -13.04 9.01 12.87
CA TRP A 48 -12.58 9.00 11.49
C TRP A 48 -11.06 8.80 11.40
N SER A 49 -10.27 9.53 12.19
CA SER A 49 -8.81 9.42 12.15
C SER A 49 -8.31 8.04 12.59
N ARG A 50 -8.93 7.47 13.63
CA ARG A 50 -8.66 6.08 14.05
C ARG A 50 -9.01 5.08 12.95
N PHE A 51 -10.15 5.25 12.29
CA PHE A 51 -10.56 4.38 11.20
C PHE A 51 -9.58 4.47 10.02
N VAL A 52 -9.26 5.68 9.55
CA VAL A 52 -8.34 5.88 8.43
C VAL A 52 -6.97 5.27 8.73
N ARG A 53 -6.49 5.43 9.97
CA ARG A 53 -5.26 4.80 10.43
C ARG A 53 -5.31 3.27 10.33
N ILE A 54 -6.32 2.63 10.94
CA ILE A 54 -6.49 1.16 10.90
C ILE A 54 -6.57 0.65 9.46
N ALA A 55 -7.34 1.34 8.62
CA ALA A 55 -7.56 0.92 7.24
C ALA A 55 -6.29 1.05 6.37
N LEU A 56 -5.38 1.98 6.70
CA LEU A 56 -4.08 2.12 6.03
C LEU A 56 -3.01 1.19 6.60
N GLU A 57 -3.02 0.94 7.91
CA GLU A 57 -2.20 -0.07 8.58
C GLU A 57 -2.48 -1.45 7.98
N GLY A 58 -3.75 -1.81 7.79
CA GLY A 58 -4.15 -3.07 7.16
C GLY A 58 -3.74 -3.23 5.69
N ARG A 59 -3.27 -2.15 5.03
CA ARG A 59 -2.79 -2.15 3.63
C ARG A 59 -1.29 -1.94 3.50
N ASP A 60 -0.58 -1.83 4.62
CA ASP A 60 0.84 -1.48 4.67
C ASP A 60 1.14 -0.15 3.94
N LYS A 61 0.22 0.82 4.08
CA LYS A 61 0.31 2.14 3.47
C LYS A 61 0.40 3.29 4.48
N LEU A 62 0.36 3.00 5.79
CA LEU A 62 0.51 4.02 6.82
C LEU A 62 1.86 4.76 6.69
N VAL A 63 2.89 4.06 6.22
CA VAL A 63 4.26 4.59 6.01
C VAL A 63 4.32 5.81 5.08
N TYR A 64 3.31 6.03 4.24
CA TYR A 64 3.20 7.19 3.34
C TYR A 64 2.61 8.42 4.03
N ILE A 65 1.93 8.26 5.18
CA ILE A 65 1.35 9.35 5.97
C ILE A 65 2.26 9.73 7.13
N ASP A 66 2.82 8.75 7.83
CA ASP A 66 3.67 9.00 9.00
C ASP A 66 5.08 9.52 8.64
N GLY A 67 5.44 9.52 7.36
CA GLY A 67 6.72 10.00 6.85
C GLY A 67 7.86 8.98 6.93
N THR A 68 7.60 7.76 7.37
CA THR A 68 8.57 6.65 7.37
C THR A 68 9.06 6.36 5.95
N CYS A 69 8.15 6.43 4.96
CA CYS A 69 8.48 6.38 3.54
C CYS A 69 8.59 7.80 2.96
N ALA A 70 9.74 8.44 3.19
CA ALA A 70 10.02 9.77 2.68
C ALA A 70 10.03 9.81 1.13
N ARG A 71 9.68 10.97 0.57
CA ARG A 71 9.75 11.21 -0.88
C ARG A 71 11.18 10.94 -1.37
N PRO A 72 11.37 10.04 -2.36
CA PRO A 72 12.67 9.79 -2.96
C PRO A 72 13.24 11.05 -3.65
N ALA A 73 14.57 11.11 -3.77
CA ALA A 73 15.23 12.18 -4.50
C ALA A 73 14.81 12.22 -5.99
N ASP A 74 14.86 13.42 -6.56
CA ASP A 74 14.56 13.64 -7.98
C ASP A 74 15.54 12.85 -8.86
N GLY A 75 15.00 12.09 -9.81
CA GLY A 75 15.78 11.19 -10.69
C GLY A 75 15.96 9.76 -10.19
N SER A 76 15.50 9.43 -8.98
CA SER A 76 15.51 8.03 -8.51
C SER A 76 14.50 7.16 -9.27
N ALA A 77 14.85 5.90 -9.51
CA ALA A 77 13.97 4.93 -10.17
C ALA A 77 12.64 4.71 -9.41
N ASN A 78 12.67 4.90 -8.09
CA ASN A 78 11.52 4.68 -7.20
C ASN A 78 10.57 5.89 -7.12
N LEU A 79 10.95 7.07 -7.62
CA LEU A 79 10.13 8.28 -7.52
C LEU A 79 8.78 8.12 -8.22
N GLY A 80 8.76 7.48 -9.40
CA GLY A 80 7.52 7.24 -10.15
C GLY A 80 6.53 6.39 -9.34
N GLN A 81 7.02 5.28 -8.79
CA GLN A 81 6.21 4.38 -7.96
C GLN A 81 5.73 5.07 -6.68
N TRP A 82 6.60 5.80 -6.00
CA TRP A 82 6.24 6.55 -4.80
C TRP A 82 5.11 7.55 -5.09
N ARG A 83 5.18 8.30 -6.20
CA ARG A 83 4.14 9.26 -6.61
C ARG A 83 2.79 8.60 -6.88
N ILE A 84 2.78 7.40 -7.47
CA ILE A 84 1.54 6.65 -7.74
C ILE A 84 0.90 6.26 -6.41
N ILE A 85 1.68 5.70 -5.48
CA ILE A 85 1.17 5.24 -4.19
C ILE A 85 0.72 6.42 -3.33
N ASP A 86 1.50 7.50 -3.27
CA ASP A 86 1.15 8.74 -2.58
C ASP A 86 -0.15 9.36 -3.11
N SER A 87 -0.34 9.39 -4.44
CA SER A 87 -1.59 9.86 -5.05
C SER A 87 -2.78 8.95 -4.76
N MET A 88 -2.56 7.64 -4.72
CA MET A 88 -3.59 6.66 -4.35
C MET A 88 -4.02 6.82 -2.88
N VAL A 89 -3.07 6.95 -1.95
CA VAL A 89 -3.36 7.16 -0.53
C VAL A 89 -4.14 8.47 -0.33
N ARG A 90 -3.73 9.56 -0.99
CA ARG A 90 -4.49 10.82 -0.97
C ARG A 90 -5.89 10.67 -1.52
N THR A 91 -6.06 9.95 -2.64
CA THR A 91 -7.38 9.69 -3.23
C THR A 91 -8.27 8.90 -2.27
N TRP A 92 -7.72 7.91 -1.59
CA TRP A 92 -8.43 7.17 -0.56
C TRP A 92 -8.87 8.08 0.57
N ILE A 93 -7.97 8.88 1.16
CA ILE A 93 -8.33 9.83 2.23
C ILE A 93 -9.42 10.79 1.75
N LEU A 94 -9.29 11.40 0.57
CA LEU A 94 -10.29 12.33 0.03
C LEU A 94 -11.66 11.66 -0.14
N ASN A 95 -11.70 10.40 -0.58
CA ASN A 95 -12.93 9.62 -0.69
C ASN A 95 -13.59 9.31 0.66
N THR A 96 -12.92 9.58 1.77
CA THR A 96 -13.48 9.44 3.12
C THR A 96 -13.99 10.74 3.72
N LEU A 97 -13.86 11.85 3.02
CA LEU A 97 -14.31 13.16 3.47
C LEU A 97 -15.74 13.42 2.97
N SER A 98 -16.53 14.17 3.74
CA SER A 98 -17.78 14.71 3.21
C SER A 98 -17.49 15.72 2.10
N LYS A 99 -18.46 15.88 1.18
CA LYS A 99 -18.34 16.81 0.05
C LYS A 99 -18.04 18.24 0.50
N ASP A 100 -18.59 18.66 1.64
CA ASP A 100 -18.37 20.00 2.19
C ASP A 100 -16.90 20.22 2.58
N ILE A 101 -16.27 19.20 3.19
CA ILE A 101 -14.85 19.25 3.56
C ILE A 101 -13.95 19.13 2.32
N VAL A 102 -14.30 18.27 1.36
CA VAL A 102 -13.54 18.18 0.09
C VAL A 102 -13.57 19.52 -0.64
N ASN A 103 -14.73 20.17 -0.74
CA ASN A 103 -14.86 21.47 -1.36
C ASN A 103 -14.04 22.52 -0.58
N ALA A 104 -14.12 22.53 0.75
CA ALA A 104 -13.29 23.42 1.55
C ALA A 104 -11.79 23.21 1.31
N TYR A 105 -11.33 21.95 1.18
CA TYR A 105 -9.94 21.64 0.87
C TYR A 105 -9.52 22.08 -0.54
N LEU A 106 -10.38 21.90 -1.54
CA LEU A 106 -10.07 22.25 -2.93
C LEU A 106 -10.11 23.76 -3.20
N TYR A 107 -10.94 24.51 -2.48
CA TYR A 107 -11.13 25.95 -2.67
C TYR A 107 -10.44 26.82 -1.60
N ALA A 108 -9.78 26.22 -0.60
CA ALA A 108 -8.92 26.95 0.32
C ALA A 108 -7.69 27.49 -0.43
N THR A 109 -7.75 28.78 -0.76
CA THR A 109 -6.69 29.56 -1.43
C THR A 109 -5.95 30.40 -0.40
#